data_AF-A0A0H3IBP9-F1
#
_entry.id   AF-A0A0H3IBP9-F1
#
_cell.length_a   1.000
_cell.length_b   1.000
_cell.length_c   1.000
_cell.angle_alpha   90.00
_cell.angle_beta   90.00
_cell.angle_gamma   90.00
#
_symmetry.space_group_name_H-M   'P 1'
#
loop_
_entity.id
_entity.type
_entity.pdbx_description
1 polymer ?
#
loop_
_entity_poly.entity_id
_entity_poly.type
_entity_poly.pdbx_seq_one_letter_code
_entity_poly.pdbx_strand_id
1 'polypeptide(L)'
;MKEQDLVSAIKEHDWKQSWLDFSVFLYDRERLIIVGSNDLSYYHTLEIIIESPSFVQGILDWPCDVNHDFIKISKDNLEDEFIINFHSDDEFTFKAIGKHISINFDTVFYYKREDLKPGERLAYFVK
;
A
#
# COMPACT_ATOMS: atom_id res chain seq x y z
N MET A 1 -16.15 3.57 -2.69
CA MET A 1 -15.43 2.74 -3.68
C MET A 1 -15.63 1.29 -3.26
N LYS A 2 -16.08 0.39 -4.14
CA LYS A 2 -16.25 -1.02 -3.77
C LYS A 2 -14.85 -1.64 -3.66
N GLU A 3 -14.65 -2.59 -2.75
CA GLU A 3 -13.31 -3.17 -2.46
C GLU A 3 -12.62 -3.75 -3.70
N GLN A 4 -13.38 -4.34 -4.63
CA GLN A 4 -12.87 -4.85 -5.91
C GLN A 4 -12.31 -3.73 -6.80
N ASP A 5 -12.83 -2.50 -6.68
CA ASP A 5 -12.37 -1.37 -7.47
C ASP A 5 -10.92 -0.97 -7.09
N LEU A 6 -10.48 -1.23 -5.85
CA LEU A 6 -9.15 -0.86 -5.37
C LEU A 6 -8.07 -1.77 -5.94
N VAL A 7 -8.25 -3.10 -5.83
CA VAL A 7 -7.29 -4.06 -6.38
C VAL A 7 -7.21 -3.92 -7.90
N SER A 8 -8.37 -3.76 -8.57
CA SER A 8 -8.40 -3.45 -10.00
C SER A 8 -7.67 -2.16 -10.32
N ALA A 9 -7.87 -1.07 -9.56
CA ALA A 9 -7.17 0.19 -9.79
C ALA A 9 -5.64 0.05 -9.63
N ILE A 10 -5.15 -0.77 -8.69
CA ILE A 10 -3.72 -1.07 -8.59
C ILE A 10 -3.26 -1.88 -9.82
N LYS A 11 -4.00 -2.93 -10.22
CA LYS A 11 -3.64 -3.75 -11.40
C LYS A 11 -3.65 -2.95 -12.71
N GLU A 12 -4.56 -2.00 -12.86
CA GLU A 12 -4.74 -1.18 -14.06
C GLU A 12 -3.81 0.05 -14.10
N HIS A 13 -3.11 0.35 -13.01
CA HIS A 13 -2.15 1.45 -12.97
C HIS A 13 -0.96 1.18 -13.91
N ASP A 14 -0.45 2.25 -14.54
CA ASP A 14 0.67 2.17 -15.49
C ASP A 14 2.02 2.04 -14.77
N TRP A 15 2.33 0.82 -14.33
CA TRP A 15 3.59 0.53 -13.65
C TRP A 15 4.76 0.46 -14.63
N LYS A 16 5.92 1.00 -14.21
CA LYS A 16 7.19 0.81 -14.94
C LYS A 16 7.60 -0.66 -15.07
N GLN A 17 7.22 -1.47 -14.08
CA GLN A 17 7.43 -2.92 -14.02
C GLN A 17 6.37 -3.52 -13.10
N SER A 18 5.98 -4.77 -13.31
CA SER A 18 4.94 -5.42 -12.49
C SER A 18 5.45 -5.85 -11.11
N TRP A 19 6.76 -6.05 -10.98
CA TRP A 19 7.39 -6.43 -9.73
C TRP A 19 7.70 -5.19 -8.88
N LEU A 20 7.00 -5.03 -7.76
CA LEU A 20 7.20 -3.93 -6.83
C LEU A 20 7.74 -4.45 -5.50
N ASP A 21 8.56 -3.65 -4.84
CA ASP A 21 8.86 -3.82 -3.43
C ASP A 21 7.78 -3.13 -2.61
N PHE A 22 7.24 -3.85 -1.63
CA PHE A 22 6.28 -3.36 -0.65
C PHE A 22 6.93 -3.21 0.72
N SER A 23 6.51 -2.20 1.47
CA SER A 23 7.01 -1.95 2.82
C SER A 23 5.96 -1.30 3.72
N VAL A 24 5.98 -1.62 5.02
CA VAL A 24 5.24 -0.86 6.05
C VAL A 24 5.95 0.47 6.28
N PHE A 25 5.38 1.55 5.74
CA PHE A 25 5.99 2.87 5.71
C PHE A 25 5.66 3.73 6.94
N LEU A 26 4.42 3.62 7.42
CA LEU A 26 3.95 4.31 8.61
C LEU A 26 2.95 3.40 9.33
N TYR A 27 3.11 3.27 10.63
CA TYR A 27 2.11 2.66 11.48
C TYR A 27 1.94 3.47 12.75
N ASP A 28 0.75 4.03 12.93
CA ASP A 28 0.31 4.72 14.14
C ASP A 28 -1.12 4.26 14.53
N ARG A 29 -1.70 4.89 15.54
CA ARG A 29 -3.04 4.52 16.04
C ARG A 29 -4.17 4.83 15.05
N GLU A 30 -3.98 5.80 14.18
CA GLU A 30 -4.99 6.26 13.25
C GLU A 30 -4.82 5.58 11.89
N ARG A 31 -3.59 5.25 11.50
CA ARG A 31 -3.26 4.87 10.12
C ARG A 31 -2.17 3.82 10.05
N LEU A 32 -2.36 2.86 9.15
CA LEU A 32 -1.31 2.02 8.58
C LEU A 32 -1.16 2.38 7.11
N ILE A 33 0.07 2.71 6.69
CA ILE A 33 0.41 2.99 5.29
C ILE A 33 1.41 1.94 4.83
N ILE A 34 1.01 1.16 3.85
CA ILE A 34 1.88 0.23 3.12
C ILE A 34 2.20 0.89 1.80
N VAL A 35 3.48 0.95 1.44
CA VAL A 35 3.94 1.57 0.19
C VAL A 35 4.37 0.52 -0.80
N GLY A 36 4.26 0.83 -2.09
CA GLY A 36 4.78 0.03 -3.19
C GLY A 36 5.63 0.88 -4.13
N SER A 37 6.76 0.34 -4.58
CA SER A 37 7.63 1.02 -5.55
C SER A 37 8.49 0.05 -6.32
N ASN A 38 8.91 0.44 -7.52
CA ASN A 38 9.99 -0.23 -8.23
C ASN A 38 11.37 0.24 -7.77
N ASP A 39 11.44 1.25 -6.89
CA ASP A 39 12.68 1.80 -6.35
C ASP A 39 12.45 2.46 -4.97
N LEU A 40 12.13 1.63 -3.96
CA LEU A 40 11.87 2.09 -2.59
C LEU A 40 13.07 2.81 -1.94
N SER A 41 14.26 2.78 -2.52
CA SER A 41 15.40 3.53 -1.98
C SER A 41 15.22 5.04 -2.14
N TYR A 42 14.51 5.48 -3.19
CA TYR A 42 14.42 6.90 -3.55
C TYR A 42 13.00 7.46 -3.50
N TYR A 43 11.99 6.64 -3.76
CA TYR A 43 10.60 7.07 -3.77
C TYR A 43 9.63 5.89 -3.70
N HIS A 44 8.35 6.18 -3.44
CA HIS A 44 7.25 5.26 -3.75
C HIS A 44 6.19 5.92 -4.61
N THR A 45 5.40 5.10 -5.29
CA THR A 45 4.32 5.54 -6.20
C THR A 45 2.98 4.89 -5.89
N LEU A 46 2.93 4.09 -4.82
CA LEU A 46 1.71 3.50 -4.29
C LEU A 46 1.71 3.69 -2.78
N GLU A 47 0.61 4.18 -2.24
CA GLU A 47 0.26 4.08 -0.83
C GLU A 47 -1.07 3.33 -0.74
N ILE A 48 -1.10 2.24 0.05
CA ILE A 48 -2.31 1.58 0.50
C ILE A 48 -2.52 2.01 1.95
N ILE A 49 -3.63 2.72 2.19
CA ILE A 49 -3.88 3.41 3.45
C ILE A 49 -5.05 2.72 4.14
N ILE A 50 -4.79 2.24 5.35
CA ILE A 50 -5.77 1.56 6.20
C ILE A 50 -6.01 2.44 7.43
N GLU A 51 -7.24 2.88 7.61
CA GLU A 51 -7.64 3.75 8.72
C GLU A 51 -8.15 2.94 9.91
N SER A 52 -7.77 3.38 11.11
CA SER A 52 -8.06 2.74 12.39
C SER A 52 -7.70 1.24 12.37
N PRO A 53 -6.42 0.88 12.14
CA PRO A 53 -6.02 -0.52 12.12
C PRO A 53 -6.25 -1.18 13.48
N SER A 54 -7.04 -2.26 13.52
CA SER A 54 -7.35 -3.03 14.72
C SER A 54 -6.39 -4.22 14.91
N PHE A 55 -5.82 -4.73 13.80
CA PHE A 55 -4.91 -5.86 13.80
C PHE A 55 -3.88 -5.75 12.66
N VAL A 56 -2.63 -6.14 12.94
CA VAL A 56 -1.54 -6.20 11.96
C VAL A 56 -0.64 -7.40 12.25
N GLN A 57 -0.30 -8.19 11.22
CA GLN A 57 0.62 -9.32 11.32
C GLN A 57 1.33 -9.57 9.99
N GLY A 58 2.64 -9.78 9.99
CA GLY A 58 3.37 -10.20 8.79
C GLY A 58 4.82 -9.76 8.78
N ILE A 59 5.45 -9.90 7.61
CA ILE A 59 6.77 -9.31 7.31
C ILE A 59 6.60 -7.84 6.93
N LEU A 60 7.59 -7.01 7.27
CA LEU A 60 7.49 -5.56 7.06
C LEU A 60 7.87 -5.13 5.65
N ASP A 61 8.70 -5.92 4.97
CA ASP A 61 9.20 -5.65 3.62
C ASP A 61 9.06 -6.93 2.79
N TRP A 62 8.49 -6.82 1.59
CA TRP A 62 8.35 -7.97 0.69
C TRP A 62 8.28 -7.55 -0.78
N PRO A 63 8.89 -8.31 -1.70
CA PRO A 63 8.63 -8.17 -3.12
C PRO A 63 7.23 -8.69 -3.47
N CYS A 64 6.65 -8.23 -4.56
CA CYS A 64 5.40 -8.77 -5.09
C CYS A 64 5.17 -8.41 -6.57
N ASP A 65 4.65 -9.36 -7.35
CA ASP A 65 4.11 -9.10 -8.69
C ASP A 65 2.64 -8.67 -8.64
N VAL A 66 2.37 -7.39 -8.95
CA VAL A 66 1.00 -6.84 -8.90
C VAL A 66 0.08 -7.39 -9.98
N ASN A 67 0.62 -8.07 -11.01
CA ASN A 67 -0.21 -8.72 -12.04
C ASN A 67 -0.87 -10.02 -11.55
N HIS A 68 -0.36 -10.63 -10.47
CA HIS A 68 -0.93 -11.82 -9.84
C HIS A 68 -1.96 -11.45 -8.76
N ASP A 69 -2.46 -12.43 -8.01
CA ASP A 69 -3.40 -12.20 -6.91
C ASP A 69 -2.65 -11.80 -5.62
N PHE A 70 -2.14 -10.57 -5.62
CA PHE A 70 -1.30 -10.03 -4.54
C PHE A 70 -2.07 -9.49 -3.32
N ILE A 71 -3.35 -9.15 -3.48
CA ILE A 71 -4.21 -8.67 -2.40
C ILE A 71 -5.55 -9.40 -2.44
N LYS A 72 -5.96 -9.91 -1.27
CA LYS A 72 -7.30 -10.46 -1.02
C LYS A 72 -7.98 -9.64 0.06
N ILE A 73 -9.10 -9.01 -0.29
CA ILE A 73 -9.92 -8.22 0.63
C ILE A 73 -11.22 -8.97 0.93
N SER A 74 -11.57 -9.05 2.21
CA SER A 74 -12.84 -9.58 2.67
C SER A 74 -13.37 -8.74 3.83
N LYS A 75 -14.69 -8.73 4.04
CA LYS A 75 -15.27 -8.10 5.23
C LYS A 75 -15.27 -9.06 6.42
N ASP A 76 -15.00 -8.53 7.60
CA ASP A 76 -15.35 -9.22 8.83
C ASP A 76 -16.88 -9.20 9.01
N ASN A 77 -17.45 -10.34 9.38
CA ASN A 77 -18.89 -10.50 9.54
C ASN A 77 -19.42 -9.84 10.82
N LEU A 78 -18.54 -9.41 11.74
CA LEU A 78 -18.93 -8.95 13.07
C LEU A 78 -18.79 -7.43 13.31
N GLU A 79 -17.81 -6.76 12.69
CA GLU A 79 -17.42 -5.40 13.11
C GLU A 79 -17.34 -4.34 11.98
N ASP A 80 -17.90 -4.61 10.80
CA ASP A 80 -17.81 -3.70 9.62
C ASP A 80 -16.35 -3.34 9.23
N GLU A 81 -15.40 -4.20 9.60
CA GLU A 81 -13.99 -4.05 9.27
C GLU A 81 -13.61 -4.80 7.99
N PHE A 82 -12.56 -4.32 7.33
CA PHE A 82 -11.94 -4.98 6.18
C PHE A 82 -10.73 -5.76 6.63
N ILE A 83 -10.67 -7.03 6.23
CA ILE A 83 -9.50 -7.87 6.35
C ILE A 83 -8.76 -7.83 5.00
N ILE A 84 -7.51 -7.41 5.04
CA ILE A 84 -6.65 -7.28 3.85
C ILE A 84 -5.49 -8.24 4.04
N ASN A 85 -5.36 -9.21 3.13
CA ASN A 85 -4.25 -10.14 3.09
C ASN A 85 -3.42 -9.88 1.85
N PHE A 86 -2.12 -9.69 2.06
CA PHE A 86 -1.11 -9.55 1.03
C PHE A 86 -0.45 -10.90 0.79
N HIS A 87 -0.15 -11.13 -0.48
CA HIS A 87 0.49 -12.33 -0.97
C HIS A 87 1.62 -11.99 -1.94
N SER A 88 2.67 -12.80 -1.96
CA SER A 88 3.70 -12.81 -3.00
C SER A 88 3.88 -14.25 -3.45
N ASP A 89 3.81 -14.50 -4.77
CA ASP A 89 3.91 -15.85 -5.34
C ASP A 89 2.99 -16.86 -4.63
N ASP A 90 1.73 -16.46 -4.39
CA ASP A 90 0.69 -17.20 -3.64
C ASP A 90 0.97 -17.44 -2.15
N GLU A 91 2.13 -17.05 -1.62
CA GLU A 91 2.46 -17.16 -0.19
C GLU A 91 1.96 -15.94 0.59
N PHE A 92 1.50 -16.17 1.82
CA PHE A 92 1.08 -15.10 2.73
C PHE A 92 2.27 -14.23 3.14
N THR A 93 2.13 -12.91 3.05
CA THR A 93 3.16 -11.96 3.50
C THR A 93 2.70 -11.11 4.67
N PHE A 94 1.55 -10.47 4.53
CA PHE A 94 1.07 -9.47 5.48
C PHE A 94 -0.45 -9.45 5.60
N LYS A 95 -0.94 -9.20 6.81
CA LYS A 95 -2.36 -9.06 7.14
C LYS A 95 -2.58 -7.78 7.90
N ALA A 96 -3.62 -7.05 7.52
CA ALA A 96 -4.15 -5.97 8.33
C ALA A 96 -5.68 -6.03 8.39
N ILE A 97 -6.23 -5.53 9.50
CA ILE A 97 -7.67 -5.33 9.68
C ILE A 97 -7.90 -3.86 10.05
N GLY A 98 -8.89 -3.22 9.43
CA GLY A 98 -9.23 -1.82 9.71
C GLY A 98 -10.56 -1.38 9.09
N LYS A 99 -10.99 -0.14 9.39
CA LYS A 99 -12.35 0.33 9.06
C LYS A 99 -12.50 0.84 7.63
N HIS A 100 -11.48 1.51 7.12
CA HIS A 100 -11.48 2.06 5.78
C HIS A 100 -10.17 1.77 5.07
N ILE A 101 -10.27 1.50 3.77
CA ILE A 101 -9.13 1.30 2.89
C ILE A 101 -9.21 2.30 1.74
N SER A 102 -8.08 2.93 1.41
CA SER A 102 -7.91 3.78 0.24
C SER A 102 -6.54 3.59 -0.38
N ILE A 103 -6.37 4.13 -1.59
CA ILE A 103 -5.09 4.12 -2.31
C ILE A 103 -4.74 5.52 -2.79
N ASN A 104 -3.44 5.80 -2.91
CA ASN A 104 -2.91 6.99 -3.55
C ASN A 104 -1.75 6.57 -4.49
N PHE A 105 -1.69 7.20 -5.67
CA PHE A 105 -0.68 6.95 -6.71
C PHE A 105 0.31 8.11 -6.92
N ASP A 106 0.31 9.09 -6.03
CA ASP A 106 1.29 10.17 -6.02
C ASP A 106 2.70 9.59 -5.88
N THR A 107 3.67 10.25 -6.50
CA THR A 107 5.09 9.96 -6.28
C THR A 107 5.59 10.67 -5.03
N VAL A 108 6.09 9.92 -4.05
CA VAL A 108 6.60 10.45 -2.78
C VAL A 108 8.11 10.26 -2.72
N PHE A 109 8.85 11.36 -2.77
CA PHE A 109 10.32 11.35 -2.77
C PHE A 109 10.92 11.29 -1.36
N TYR A 110 12.00 10.53 -1.21
CA TYR A 110 12.73 10.35 0.06
C TYR A 110 13.93 11.29 0.19
N TYR A 111 14.04 12.26 -0.72
CA TYR A 111 15.09 13.26 -0.77
C TYR A 111 14.49 14.63 -1.08
N LYS A 112 15.23 15.70 -0.74
CA LYS A 112 14.79 17.08 -1.03
C LYS A 112 14.65 17.30 -2.53
N ARG A 113 13.54 17.90 -2.94
CA ARG A 113 13.26 18.30 -4.31
C ARG A 113 12.43 19.58 -4.30
N GLU A 114 12.89 20.61 -5.00
CA GLU A 114 12.31 21.95 -4.91
C GLU A 114 11.11 22.13 -5.86
N ASP A 115 11.16 21.51 -7.05
CA ASP A 115 10.14 21.67 -8.10
C ASP A 115 9.19 20.46 -8.16
N LEU A 116 8.36 20.29 -7.12
CA LEU A 116 7.31 19.26 -7.11
C LEU A 116 6.17 19.60 -8.07
N LYS A 117 5.81 18.63 -8.91
CA LYS A 117 4.66 18.70 -9.82
C LYS A 117 3.37 18.25 -9.12
N PRO A 118 2.18 18.52 -9.70
CA PRO A 118 0.96 17.88 -9.25
C PRO A 118 1.11 16.35 -9.22
N GLY A 119 0.72 15.73 -8.11
CA GLY A 119 0.92 14.30 -7.86
C GLY A 119 2.33 13.94 -7.37
N GLU A 120 3.17 14.91 -7.03
CA GLU A 120 4.47 14.69 -6.39
C GLU A 120 4.48 15.26 -4.97
N ARG A 121 5.05 14.51 -4.02
CA ARG A 121 5.14 14.86 -2.59
C ARG A 121 6.52 14.53 -2.03
N LEU A 122 6.86 15.09 -0.87
CA LEU A 122 7.99 14.61 -0.06
C LEU A 122 7.49 13.68 1.04
N ALA A 123 8.29 12.67 1.38
CA ALA A 123 8.03 11.83 2.55
C ALA A 123 8.06 12.66 3.83
N TYR A 124 7.27 12.27 4.83
CA TYR A 124 7.06 13.03 6.08
C TYR A 124 8.36 13.28 6.88
N PHE A 125 9.40 12.47 6.65
CA PHE A 125 10.70 12.59 7.31
C PHE A 125 11.69 13.49 6.56
N VAL A 126 11.39 13.90 5.33
CA VAL A 126 12.22 14.83 4.55
C VAL A 126 11.91 16.26 5.01
N LYS A 127 12.95 16.95 5.50
CA LYS A 127 12.88 18.32 6.04
C LYS A 127 13.39 19.35 5.06
#